data_AF-A0A0N4UQK5-F1
#
_entry.id   AF-A0A0N4UQK5-F1
#
_cell.length_a   1.000
_cell.length_b   1.000
_cell.length_c   1.000
_cell.angle_alpha   90.00
_cell.angle_beta   90.00
_cell.angle_gamma   90.00
#
_symmetry.space_group_name_H-M   'P 1'
#
loop_
_entity.id
_entity.type
_entity.pdbx_description
1 polymer ?
#
loop_
_entity_poly.entity_id
_entity_poly.type
_entity_poly.pdbx_seq_one_letter_code
_entity_poly.pdbx_strand_id
1 'polypeptide(L)'
;MKKEGQSIKMMQDKIMEYLKSLSNEKKANANEHLKSACVELVKNVVGDEKAASLKAMRDSGAKQKLTEMLKDVNDDKKNLADNYGDFCRNLYWLDVHHRKRRDHHEDHHHHGLEEYLKTHLSWLSEDQANELRKMKKEGQSIKMMQDKIMEYLKSLSNEKKANANEHLKSACVELVKNVVGDEKAASLKAMRDSGASFSQLEQKLTEMLKDVNNDKKNLADNYGAFCRKIFDAKLRQRREHPDSLEKYFSKLLDWMSKEQKEELKQLKAAANLNIVQSKIIEFFNEASGEIKELATKSLQQGCLALIGDLAGNKKVIELVAMKDSDVTREELEQKIGDIFENISKEHQNSPVLGYEKPCKIIYGIGSTRKRRHLNENNLNNIIRSNKVWLSPD
;
A
#
# COMPACT_ATOMS: atom_id res chain seq x y z
N MET A 1 -46.09 18.91 8.57
CA MET A 1 -45.72 18.77 10.00
C MET A 1 -46.25 19.91 10.89
N LYS A 2 -45.63 21.09 11.01
CA LYS A 2 -46.11 22.15 11.95
C LYS A 2 -47.56 22.58 11.70
N LYS A 3 -47.93 22.77 10.43
CA LYS A 3 -49.31 23.12 10.02
C LYS A 3 -50.31 22.00 10.27
N GLU A 4 -49.85 20.75 10.38
CA GLU A 4 -50.68 19.58 10.68
C GLU A 4 -50.75 19.30 12.20
N GLY A 5 -50.24 20.19 13.05
CA GLY A 5 -50.27 20.02 14.50
C GLY A 5 -49.33 18.94 15.04
N GLN A 6 -48.37 18.46 14.24
CA GLN A 6 -47.38 17.49 14.73
C GLN A 6 -46.47 18.08 15.80
N SER A 7 -46.06 17.22 16.75
CA SER A 7 -45.26 17.64 17.90
C SER A 7 -43.88 18.17 17.48
N ILE A 8 -43.32 19.06 18.31
CA ILE A 8 -41.97 19.60 18.12
C ILE A 8 -40.93 18.46 18.01
N LYS A 9 -41.10 17.42 18.83
CA LYS A 9 -40.23 16.23 18.82
C LYS A 9 -40.23 15.52 17.47
N MET A 10 -41.39 15.31 16.84
CA MET A 10 -41.45 14.69 15.51
C MET A 10 -40.72 15.52 14.46
N MET A 11 -40.83 16.85 14.53
CA MET A 11 -40.11 17.73 13.61
C MET A 11 -38.60 17.67 13.84
N GLN A 12 -38.16 17.63 15.10
CA GLN A 12 -36.74 17.47 15.46
C GLN A 12 -36.18 16.14 14.96
N ASP A 13 -36.92 15.05 15.13
CA ASP A 13 -36.52 13.73 14.64
C ASP A 13 -36.36 13.73 13.11
N LYS A 14 -37.27 14.40 12.39
CA LYS A 14 -37.19 14.55 10.93
C LYS A 14 -35.98 15.37 10.49
N ILE A 15 -35.65 16.46 11.20
CA ILE A 15 -34.44 17.24 10.95
C ILE A 15 -33.18 16.37 11.12
N MET A 16 -33.14 15.54 12.17
CA MET A 16 -32.02 14.63 12.44
C MET A 16 -31.90 13.54 11.36
N GLU A 17 -33.02 13.04 10.85
CA GLU A 17 -33.05 12.12 9.71
C GLU A 17 -32.46 12.79 8.46
N TYR A 18 -32.86 14.02 8.14
CA TYR A 18 -32.30 14.76 7.01
C TYR A 18 -30.79 15.00 7.17
N LEU A 19 -30.33 15.42 8.35
CA LEU A 19 -28.90 15.58 8.63
C LEU A 19 -28.09 14.30 8.40
N LYS A 20 -28.65 13.13 8.74
CA LYS A 20 -27.98 11.83 8.52
C LYS A 20 -27.87 11.48 7.03
N SER A 21 -28.80 11.96 6.20
CA SER A 21 -28.80 11.71 4.75
C SER A 21 -27.91 12.66 3.93
N LEU A 22 -27.43 13.76 4.54
CA LEU A 22 -26.59 14.75 3.85
C LEU A 22 -25.16 14.24 3.65
N SER A 23 -24.57 14.62 2.50
CA SER A 23 -23.12 14.51 2.26
C SER A 23 -22.32 15.27 3.32
N ASN A 24 -21.09 14.83 3.62
CA ASN A 24 -20.25 15.39 4.70
C ASN A 24 -20.17 16.93 4.72
N GLU A 25 -19.97 17.58 3.56
CA GLU A 25 -19.86 19.05 3.47
C GLU A 25 -21.19 19.75 3.79
N LYS A 26 -22.28 19.34 3.12
CA LYS A 26 -23.63 19.86 3.40
C LYS A 26 -24.06 19.61 4.85
N LYS A 27 -23.68 18.46 5.42
CA LYS A 27 -23.97 18.12 6.81
C LYS A 27 -23.23 19.04 7.78
N ALA A 28 -21.96 19.37 7.49
CA ALA A 28 -21.19 20.31 8.31
C ALA A 28 -21.82 21.70 8.33
N ASN A 29 -22.18 22.26 7.17
CA ASN A 29 -22.84 23.57 7.08
C ASN A 29 -24.22 23.55 7.78
N ALA A 30 -25.00 22.48 7.60
CA ALA A 30 -26.29 22.34 8.27
C ALA A 30 -26.14 22.26 9.81
N ASN A 31 -25.14 21.54 10.31
CA ASN A 31 -24.84 21.49 11.74
C ASN A 31 -24.46 22.87 12.30
N GLU A 32 -23.67 23.65 11.57
CA GLU A 32 -23.25 24.99 12.00
C GLU A 32 -24.44 25.96 12.10
N HIS A 33 -25.35 25.94 11.12
CA HIS A 33 -26.59 26.73 11.17
C HIS A 33 -27.49 26.31 12.34
N LEU A 34 -27.66 25.01 12.58
CA LEU A 34 -28.48 24.52 13.68
C LEU A 34 -27.86 24.82 15.06
N LYS A 35 -26.54 24.75 15.18
CA LYS A 35 -25.81 25.18 16.40
C LYS A 35 -26.00 26.66 16.67
N SER A 36 -25.90 27.49 15.63
CA SER A 36 -26.16 28.93 15.76
C SER A 36 -27.59 29.22 16.23
N ALA A 37 -28.59 28.50 15.70
CA ALA A 37 -29.96 28.58 16.18
C ALA A 37 -30.10 28.15 17.65
N CYS A 38 -29.38 27.10 18.07
CA CYS A 38 -29.32 26.70 19.48
C CYS A 38 -28.68 27.78 20.37
N VAL A 39 -27.65 28.49 19.92
CA VAL A 39 -27.06 29.61 20.67
C VAL A 39 -28.09 30.74 20.85
N GLU A 40 -28.83 31.09 19.80
CA GLU A 40 -29.90 32.11 19.90
C GLU A 40 -31.03 31.67 20.83
N LEU A 41 -31.43 30.41 20.80
CA LEU A 41 -32.38 29.86 21.78
C LEU A 41 -31.84 29.98 23.22
N VAL A 42 -30.57 29.66 23.43
CA VAL A 42 -29.93 29.76 24.76
C VAL A 42 -29.84 31.21 25.21
N LYS A 43 -29.51 32.17 24.33
CA LYS A 43 -29.58 33.61 24.65
C LYS A 43 -30.96 34.02 25.15
N ASN A 44 -32.00 33.56 24.45
CA ASN A 44 -33.37 33.85 24.84
C ASN A 44 -33.74 33.23 26.18
N VAL A 45 -33.15 32.10 26.57
CA VAL A 45 -33.45 31.41 27.83
C VAL A 45 -32.64 31.98 29.00
N VAL A 46 -31.32 32.09 28.86
CA VAL A 46 -30.38 32.36 29.97
C VAL A 46 -29.58 33.67 29.83
N GLY A 47 -29.86 34.47 28.79
CA GLY A 47 -29.22 35.75 28.54
C GLY A 47 -27.91 35.66 27.73
N ASP A 48 -27.48 36.81 27.20
CA ASP A 48 -26.33 36.93 26.29
C ASP A 48 -25.01 36.50 26.92
N GLU A 49 -24.79 36.87 28.19
CA GLU A 49 -23.54 36.57 28.90
C GLU A 49 -23.32 35.06 29.05
N LYS A 50 -24.35 34.33 29.50
CA LYS A 50 -24.29 32.86 29.61
C LYS A 50 -24.15 32.24 28.22
N ALA A 51 -24.93 32.67 27.24
CA ALA A 51 -24.88 32.10 25.89
C ALA A 51 -23.54 32.33 25.14
N ALA A 52 -22.83 33.43 25.42
CA ALA A 52 -21.53 33.71 24.82
C ALA A 52 -20.51 32.61 25.13
N SER A 53 -20.54 32.08 26.35
CA SER A 53 -19.67 30.95 26.74
C SER A 53 -19.97 29.69 25.93
N LEU A 54 -21.23 29.46 25.56
CA LEU A 54 -21.63 28.31 24.73
C LEU A 54 -21.06 28.40 23.31
N LYS A 55 -21.01 29.62 22.74
CA LYS A 55 -20.41 29.87 21.42
C LYS A 55 -18.88 29.70 21.43
N ALA A 56 -18.23 29.98 22.56
CA ALA A 56 -16.78 29.86 22.73
C ALA A 56 -16.30 28.43 23.04
N MET A 57 -17.19 27.53 23.48
CA MET A 57 -16.83 26.17 23.86
C MET A 57 -16.76 25.20 22.68
N ARG A 58 -15.68 24.40 22.62
CA ARG A 58 -15.59 23.20 21.76
C ARG A 58 -16.52 22.08 22.27
N ASP A 59 -16.96 21.24 21.33
CA ASP A 59 -18.22 20.47 21.40
C ASP A 59 -18.46 19.58 22.62
N SER A 60 -17.41 19.00 23.23
CA SER A 60 -17.58 18.12 24.39
C SER A 60 -17.96 18.89 25.66
N GLY A 61 -17.40 20.08 25.87
CA GLY A 61 -17.74 20.96 26.99
C GLY A 61 -19.09 21.66 26.81
N ALA A 62 -19.48 21.93 25.56
CA ALA A 62 -20.73 22.61 25.23
C ALA A 62 -21.97 21.83 25.72
N LYS A 63 -21.99 20.49 25.66
CA LYS A 63 -23.13 19.69 26.16
C LYS A 63 -23.29 19.79 27.68
N GLN A 64 -22.20 19.66 28.42
CA GLN A 64 -22.21 19.76 29.88
C GLN A 64 -22.58 21.17 30.31
N LYS A 65 -22.00 22.19 29.66
CA LYS A 65 -22.36 23.58 29.93
C LYS A 65 -23.81 23.89 29.59
N LEU A 66 -24.32 23.41 28.46
CA LEU A 66 -25.73 23.56 28.12
C LEU A 66 -26.63 22.93 29.19
N THR A 67 -26.24 21.75 29.69
CA THR A 67 -26.97 21.08 30.77
C THR A 67 -26.95 21.90 32.07
N GLU A 68 -25.81 22.52 32.40
CA GLU A 68 -25.68 23.40 33.56
C GLU A 68 -26.52 24.67 33.41
N MET A 69 -26.42 25.37 32.27
CA MET A 69 -27.19 26.59 32.00
C MET A 69 -28.70 26.36 32.08
N LEU A 70 -29.16 25.19 31.63
CA LEU A 70 -30.58 24.86 31.61
C LEU A 70 -31.13 24.48 33.00
N LYS A 71 -30.30 24.37 34.05
CA LYS A 71 -30.77 24.14 35.43
C LYS A 71 -31.35 25.39 36.09
N ASP A 72 -30.86 26.57 35.73
CA ASP A 72 -31.25 27.84 36.35
C ASP A 72 -32.31 28.60 35.52
N VAL A 73 -33.13 27.87 34.76
CA VAL A 73 -34.13 28.48 33.88
C VAL A 73 -35.38 28.80 34.67
N ASN A 74 -35.73 30.08 34.68
CA ASN A 74 -36.97 30.59 35.28
C ASN A 74 -38.19 29.92 34.62
N ASP A 75 -39.26 29.70 35.39
CA ASP A 75 -40.43 28.92 34.96
C ASP A 75 -41.02 29.38 33.61
N ASP A 76 -41.01 30.68 33.32
CA ASP A 76 -41.53 31.26 32.07
C ASP A 76 -40.82 30.73 30.81
N LYS A 77 -39.55 30.31 30.93
CA LYS A 77 -38.73 29.85 29.79
C LYS A 77 -38.46 28.36 29.83
N LYS A 78 -38.99 27.66 30.82
CA LYS A 78 -38.85 26.22 31.02
C LYS A 78 -39.38 25.42 29.83
N ASN A 79 -40.51 25.84 29.25
CA ASN A 79 -41.05 25.24 28.03
C ASN A 79 -40.08 25.30 26.85
N LEU A 80 -39.28 26.36 26.71
CA LEU A 80 -38.30 26.46 25.63
C LEU A 80 -37.11 25.52 25.90
N ALA A 81 -36.66 25.46 27.15
CA ALA A 81 -35.62 24.54 27.60
C ALA A 81 -36.02 23.07 27.41
N ASP A 82 -37.26 22.70 27.75
CA ASP A 82 -37.76 21.34 27.63
C ASP A 82 -37.97 20.94 26.16
N ASN A 83 -38.53 21.84 25.35
CA ASN A 83 -38.80 21.53 23.95
C ASN A 83 -37.53 21.44 23.09
N TYR A 84 -36.52 22.27 23.34
CA TYR A 84 -35.35 22.38 22.45
C TYR A 84 -34.03 21.95 23.08
N GLY A 85 -33.97 21.83 24.41
CA GLY A 85 -32.75 21.49 25.14
C GLY A 85 -32.18 20.14 24.72
N ASP A 86 -33.03 19.13 24.57
CA ASP A 86 -32.60 17.79 24.12
C ASP A 86 -32.08 17.79 22.69
N PHE A 87 -32.77 18.51 21.79
CA PHE A 87 -32.31 18.64 20.42
C PHE A 87 -30.94 19.32 20.34
N CYS A 88 -30.76 20.44 21.05
CA CYS A 88 -29.49 21.15 21.10
C CYS A 88 -28.38 20.30 21.75
N ARG A 89 -28.67 19.61 22.86
CA ARG A 89 -27.74 18.65 23.49
C ARG A 89 -27.30 17.57 22.50
N ASN A 90 -28.23 17.01 21.72
CA ASN A 90 -27.94 15.99 20.72
C ASN A 90 -27.11 16.55 19.55
N LEU A 91 -27.38 17.77 19.11
CA LEU A 91 -26.63 18.44 18.05
C LEU A 91 -25.16 18.69 18.42
N TYR A 92 -24.90 19.16 19.65
CA TYR A 92 -23.55 19.31 20.18
C TYR A 92 -22.87 17.95 20.42
N TRP A 93 -23.63 16.92 20.82
CA TRP A 93 -23.10 15.56 20.98
C TRP A 93 -22.71 14.89 19.66
N LEU A 94 -23.48 15.09 18.59
CA LEU A 94 -23.19 14.53 17.26
C LEU A 94 -21.82 14.98 16.73
N ASP A 95 -21.39 16.20 17.06
CA ASP A 95 -20.11 16.73 16.62
C ASP A 95 -18.93 16.26 17.49
N VAL A 96 -19.16 15.75 18.71
CA VAL A 96 -18.13 15.04 19.48
C VAL A 96 -17.69 13.76 18.76
N HIS A 97 -18.58 13.08 18.04
CA HIS A 97 -18.22 11.93 17.20
C HIS A 97 -17.58 12.31 15.85
N HIS A 98 -17.78 13.54 15.37
CA HIS A 98 -17.15 14.04 14.14
C HIS A 98 -15.82 14.80 14.39
N ARG A 99 -15.64 15.44 15.57
CA ARG A 99 -14.40 16.11 15.98
C ARG A 99 -13.48 15.26 16.86
N LYS A 100 -13.93 14.22 17.57
CA LYS A 100 -13.00 13.14 17.98
C LYS A 100 -12.35 12.45 16.77
N ARG A 101 -12.93 12.61 15.58
CA ARG A 101 -12.32 12.27 14.29
C ARG A 101 -11.44 13.38 13.67
N ARG A 102 -11.31 14.56 14.29
CA ARG A 102 -10.61 15.72 13.70
C ARG A 102 -9.53 16.32 14.60
N ASP A 103 -9.67 16.21 15.93
CA ASP A 103 -8.71 16.76 16.91
C ASP A 103 -8.04 15.67 17.79
N HIS A 104 -8.42 14.40 17.65
CA HIS A 104 -7.68 13.23 18.17
C HIS A 104 -7.16 12.34 17.02
N HIS A 105 -6.53 12.99 16.04
CA HIS A 105 -5.45 12.36 15.27
C HIS A 105 -4.13 12.88 15.89
N GLU A 106 -3.80 12.53 17.12
CA GLU A 106 -2.88 11.41 17.37
C GLU A 106 -2.98 10.31 16.30
N ASP A 107 -2.06 10.33 15.34
CA ASP A 107 -1.53 9.16 14.60
C ASP A 107 -2.47 7.96 14.40
N HIS A 108 -3.68 8.20 13.91
CA HIS A 108 -4.59 7.15 13.49
C HIS A 108 -4.91 7.35 12.02
N HIS A 109 -3.94 7.00 11.19
CA HIS A 109 -4.02 6.92 9.74
C HIS A 109 -5.17 6.00 9.28
N HIS A 110 -6.38 6.54 9.21
CA HIS A 110 -7.44 5.95 8.40
C HIS A 110 -7.22 6.36 6.95
N HIS A 111 -6.29 5.67 6.29
CA HIS A 111 -6.02 5.89 4.88
C HIS A 111 -7.31 5.75 4.07
N GLY A 112 -7.76 6.85 3.46
CA GLY A 112 -8.88 6.82 2.54
C GLY A 112 -8.53 5.98 1.31
N LEU A 113 -9.53 5.53 0.54
CA LEU A 113 -9.28 4.82 -0.73
C LEU A 113 -8.26 5.56 -1.59
N GLU A 114 -8.34 6.90 -1.66
CA GLU A 114 -7.44 7.72 -2.46
C GLU A 114 -5.98 7.66 -1.98
N GLU A 115 -5.77 7.51 -0.67
CA GLU A 115 -4.43 7.36 -0.12
C GLU A 115 -3.89 5.96 -0.42
N TYR A 116 -4.71 4.92 -0.26
CA TYR A 116 -4.34 3.56 -0.68
C TYR A 116 -4.01 3.49 -2.18
N LEU A 117 -4.78 4.15 -3.05
CA LEU A 117 -4.52 4.23 -4.50
C LEU A 117 -3.16 4.86 -4.80
N LYS A 118 -2.73 5.86 -4.02
CA LYS A 118 -1.44 6.53 -4.19
C LYS A 118 -0.28 5.74 -3.59
N THR A 119 -0.51 4.95 -2.54
CA THR A 119 0.54 4.21 -1.83
C THR A 119 0.52 2.73 -2.18
N HIS A 120 -0.29 1.94 -1.48
CA HIS A 120 -0.27 0.47 -1.50
C HIS A 120 -0.94 -0.17 -2.73
N LEU A 121 -1.69 0.63 -3.49
CA LEU A 121 -2.36 0.23 -4.73
C LEU A 121 -1.84 1.02 -5.94
N SER A 122 -0.69 1.68 -5.82
CA SER A 122 -0.04 2.43 -6.91
C SER A 122 0.36 1.58 -8.11
N TRP A 123 0.37 0.25 -7.96
CA TRP A 123 0.62 -0.71 -9.04
C TRP A 123 -0.60 -0.96 -9.94
N LEU A 124 -1.78 -0.48 -9.56
CA LEU A 124 -2.97 -0.51 -10.41
C LEU A 124 -2.83 0.50 -11.55
N SER A 125 -3.38 0.18 -12.71
CA SER A 125 -3.54 1.20 -13.76
C SER A 125 -4.57 2.26 -13.34
N GLU A 126 -4.52 3.44 -13.96
CA GLU A 126 -5.48 4.51 -13.68
C GLU A 126 -6.93 4.05 -13.96
N ASP A 127 -7.15 3.21 -14.98
CA ASP A 127 -8.47 2.63 -15.27
C ASP A 127 -8.94 1.72 -14.13
N GLN A 128 -8.06 0.86 -13.62
CA GLN A 128 -8.36 -0.02 -12.47
C GLN A 128 -8.62 0.78 -11.19
N ALA A 129 -7.85 1.85 -10.96
CA ALA A 129 -8.05 2.77 -9.85
C ALA A 129 -9.41 3.49 -9.96
N ASN A 130 -9.79 3.95 -11.16
CA ASN A 130 -11.08 4.58 -11.42
C ASN A 130 -12.26 3.64 -11.24
N GLU A 131 -12.09 2.36 -11.58
CA GLU A 131 -13.11 1.34 -11.29
C GLU A 131 -13.33 1.19 -9.79
N LEU A 132 -12.27 1.13 -8.98
CA LEU A 132 -12.40 1.10 -7.51
C LEU A 132 -13.05 2.36 -6.94
N ARG A 133 -12.70 3.56 -7.49
CA ARG A 133 -13.37 4.82 -7.11
C ARG A 133 -14.87 4.77 -7.43
N LYS A 134 -15.24 4.22 -8.58
CA LYS A 134 -16.64 4.04 -9.00
C LYS A 134 -17.37 3.06 -8.08
N MET A 135 -16.81 1.89 -7.80
CA MET A 135 -17.37 0.91 -6.87
C MET A 135 -17.64 1.53 -5.49
N LYS A 136 -16.69 2.31 -4.96
CA LYS A 136 -16.87 3.02 -3.69
C LYS A 136 -18.00 4.06 -3.76
N LYS A 137 -18.08 4.83 -4.85
CA LYS A 137 -19.13 5.85 -5.06
C LYS A 137 -20.53 5.23 -5.15
N GLU A 138 -20.63 4.05 -5.76
CA GLU A 138 -21.86 3.25 -5.87
C GLU A 138 -22.23 2.54 -4.56
N GLY A 139 -21.41 2.68 -3.51
CA GLY A 139 -21.66 2.05 -2.22
C GLY A 139 -21.43 0.54 -2.21
N GLN A 140 -20.65 0.02 -3.16
CA GLN A 140 -20.28 -1.40 -3.15
C GLN A 140 -19.51 -1.76 -1.88
N SER A 141 -19.71 -3.00 -1.42
CA SER A 141 -19.10 -3.48 -0.19
C SER A 141 -17.57 -3.49 -0.26
N ILE A 142 -16.92 -3.29 0.89
CA ILE A 142 -15.45 -3.40 1.02
C ILE A 142 -14.96 -4.75 0.49
N LYS A 143 -15.70 -5.83 0.75
CA LYS A 143 -15.38 -7.18 0.29
C LYS A 143 -15.35 -7.28 -1.24
N MET A 144 -16.32 -6.68 -1.94
CA MET A 144 -16.33 -6.66 -3.41
C MET A 144 -15.12 -5.92 -3.98
N MET A 145 -14.76 -4.76 -3.38
CA MET A 145 -13.57 -4.02 -3.79
C MET A 145 -12.28 -4.83 -3.53
N GLN A 146 -12.18 -5.52 -2.40
CA GLN A 146 -11.06 -6.40 -2.07
C GLN A 146 -10.95 -7.59 -3.04
N ASP A 147 -12.07 -8.22 -3.39
CA ASP A 147 -12.10 -9.31 -4.36
C ASP A 147 -11.65 -8.83 -5.75
N LYS A 148 -12.02 -7.59 -6.13
CA LYS A 148 -11.56 -6.96 -7.38
C LYS A 148 -10.05 -6.69 -7.38
N ILE A 149 -9.50 -6.19 -6.27
CA ILE A 149 -8.04 -6.02 -6.11
C ILE A 149 -7.32 -7.38 -6.24
N MET A 150 -7.87 -8.45 -5.66
CA MET A 150 -7.31 -9.80 -5.80
C MET A 150 -7.38 -10.34 -7.23
N GLU A 151 -8.41 -9.98 -8.00
CA GLU A 151 -8.52 -10.31 -9.42
C GLU A 151 -7.38 -9.66 -10.22
N TYR A 152 -7.16 -8.35 -10.03
CA TYR A 152 -6.05 -7.63 -10.65
C TYR A 152 -4.70 -8.23 -10.28
N LEU A 153 -4.48 -8.49 -8.99
CA LEU A 153 -3.25 -9.12 -8.50
C LEU A 153 -2.99 -10.49 -9.15
N LYS A 154 -4.04 -11.28 -9.42
CA LYS A 154 -3.89 -12.59 -10.08
C LYS A 154 -3.51 -12.47 -11.55
N SER A 155 -3.96 -11.42 -12.23
CA SER A 155 -3.71 -11.17 -13.66
C SER A 155 -2.30 -10.63 -13.97
N LEU A 156 -1.57 -10.17 -12.96
CA LEU A 156 -0.21 -9.64 -13.13
C LEU A 156 0.80 -10.76 -13.47
N SER A 157 1.82 -10.39 -14.25
CA SER A 157 3.02 -11.20 -14.46
C SER A 157 3.74 -11.45 -13.13
N ASN A 158 4.56 -12.52 -13.05
CA ASN A 158 5.21 -12.93 -11.80
C ASN A 158 6.01 -11.79 -11.12
N GLU A 159 6.75 -10.99 -11.89
CA GLU A 159 7.52 -9.84 -11.39
C GLU A 159 6.61 -8.74 -10.82
N LYS A 160 5.63 -8.27 -11.60
CA LYS A 160 4.68 -7.24 -11.13
C LYS A 160 3.83 -7.72 -9.96
N LYS A 161 3.49 -9.01 -9.96
CA LYS A 161 2.72 -9.65 -8.88
C LYS A 161 3.51 -9.75 -7.58
N ALA A 162 4.83 -9.97 -7.64
CA ALA A 162 5.68 -9.95 -6.45
C ALA A 162 5.65 -8.55 -5.82
N ASN A 163 5.87 -7.51 -6.61
CA ASN A 163 5.83 -6.12 -6.14
C ASN A 163 4.44 -5.74 -5.58
N ALA A 164 3.37 -6.05 -6.31
CA ALA A 164 2.01 -5.77 -5.86
C ALA A 164 1.67 -6.49 -4.54
N ASN A 165 2.09 -7.75 -4.37
CA ASN A 165 1.93 -8.46 -3.10
C ASN A 165 2.66 -7.76 -1.94
N GLU A 166 3.84 -7.20 -2.17
CA GLU A 166 4.60 -6.53 -1.13
C GLU A 166 3.97 -5.19 -0.71
N HIS A 167 3.46 -4.40 -1.67
CA HIS A 167 2.67 -3.22 -1.34
C HIS A 167 1.43 -3.60 -0.51
N LEU A 168 0.73 -4.67 -0.87
CA LEU A 168 -0.43 -5.15 -0.12
C LEU A 168 -0.04 -5.70 1.27
N LYS A 169 1.11 -6.37 1.41
CA LYS A 169 1.63 -6.77 2.73
C LYS A 169 1.94 -5.54 3.58
N SER A 170 2.54 -4.50 3.01
CA SER A 170 2.84 -3.25 3.72
C SER A 170 1.56 -2.60 4.25
N ALA A 171 0.52 -2.48 3.41
CA ALA A 171 -0.81 -2.04 3.84
C ALA A 171 -1.35 -2.85 5.02
N CYS A 172 -1.21 -4.17 4.97
CA CYS A 172 -1.66 -5.04 6.04
C CYS A 172 -0.83 -4.89 7.32
N VAL A 173 0.47 -4.62 7.24
CA VAL A 173 1.30 -4.31 8.42
C VAL A 173 0.89 -2.99 9.05
N GLU A 174 0.66 -1.94 8.25
CA GLU A 174 0.15 -0.65 8.73
C GLU A 174 -1.22 -0.79 9.39
N LEU A 175 -2.10 -1.60 8.79
CA LEU A 175 -3.39 -1.92 9.39
C LEU A 175 -3.23 -2.63 10.74
N VAL A 176 -2.34 -3.62 10.85
CA VAL A 176 -2.06 -4.31 12.11
C VAL A 176 -1.60 -3.31 13.16
N LYS A 177 -0.64 -2.43 12.84
CA LYS A 177 -0.20 -1.35 13.73
C LYS A 177 -1.36 -0.45 14.17
N ASN A 178 -2.21 -0.04 13.23
CA ASN A 178 -3.38 0.77 13.52
C ASN A 178 -4.39 0.06 14.44
N VAL A 179 -4.49 -1.27 14.35
CA VAL A 179 -5.47 -2.06 15.10
C VAL A 179 -4.96 -2.44 16.49
N VAL A 180 -3.73 -2.93 16.62
CA VAL A 180 -3.18 -3.42 17.89
C VAL A 180 -2.19 -2.46 18.57
N GLY A 181 -1.78 -1.38 17.90
CA GLY A 181 -0.74 -0.45 18.35
C GLY A 181 0.67 -0.88 17.94
N ASP A 182 1.61 0.07 17.91
CA ASP A 182 3.00 -0.17 17.46
C ASP A 182 3.73 -1.20 18.31
N GLU A 183 3.54 -1.22 19.63
CA GLU A 183 4.21 -2.17 20.54
C GLU A 183 3.84 -3.62 20.23
N LYS A 184 2.53 -3.90 20.15
CA LYS A 184 2.03 -5.24 19.82
C LYS A 184 2.41 -5.65 18.39
N ALA A 185 2.39 -4.70 17.44
CA ALA A 185 2.84 -4.96 16.07
C ALA A 185 4.36 -5.25 15.98
N ALA A 186 5.18 -4.57 16.78
CA ALA A 186 6.61 -4.84 16.88
C ALA A 186 6.88 -6.23 17.46
N SER A 187 6.08 -6.67 18.45
CA SER A 187 6.13 -8.05 18.98
C SER A 187 5.83 -9.09 17.90
N LEU A 188 4.79 -8.88 17.07
CA LEU A 188 4.50 -9.77 15.93
C LEU A 188 5.64 -9.79 14.90
N LYS A 189 6.24 -8.63 14.62
CA LYS A 189 7.40 -8.55 13.74
C LYS A 189 8.60 -9.33 14.31
N ALA A 190 8.91 -9.15 15.59
CA ALA A 190 9.98 -9.88 16.25
C ALA A 190 9.76 -11.40 16.22
N MET A 191 8.52 -11.87 16.43
CA MET A 191 8.17 -13.29 16.28
C MET A 191 8.41 -13.79 14.86
N ARG A 192 8.02 -13.01 13.85
CA ARG A 192 8.25 -13.38 12.44
C ARG A 192 9.75 -13.47 12.16
N ASP A 193 10.52 -12.51 12.64
CA ASP A 193 11.97 -12.41 12.41
C ASP A 193 12.74 -13.52 13.15
N SER A 194 12.21 -14.01 14.28
CA SER A 194 12.71 -15.22 14.97
C SER A 194 12.22 -16.55 14.39
N GLY A 195 11.53 -16.52 13.25
CA GLY A 195 11.13 -17.71 12.51
C GLY A 195 9.78 -18.30 12.89
N ALA A 196 8.93 -17.56 13.62
CA ALA A 196 7.58 -18.03 13.93
C ALA A 196 6.80 -18.35 12.65
N SER A 197 6.07 -19.48 12.70
CA SER A 197 5.18 -19.89 11.62
C SER A 197 4.02 -18.91 11.46
N PHE A 198 3.41 -18.90 10.27
CA PHE A 198 2.24 -18.06 10.01
C PHE A 198 1.10 -18.34 10.99
N SER A 199 0.86 -19.62 11.32
CA SER A 199 -0.15 -20.03 12.30
C SER A 199 0.11 -19.44 13.69
N GLN A 200 1.37 -19.44 14.15
CA GLN A 200 1.73 -18.82 15.44
C GLN A 200 1.51 -17.30 15.43
N LEU A 201 1.84 -16.62 14.33
CA LEU A 201 1.59 -15.18 14.18
C LEU A 201 0.09 -14.87 14.16
N GLU A 202 -0.70 -15.68 13.45
CA GLU A 202 -2.15 -15.54 13.39
C GLU A 202 -2.81 -15.75 14.75
N GLN A 203 -2.37 -16.77 15.49
CA GLN A 203 -2.86 -17.03 16.84
C GLN A 203 -2.51 -15.86 17.77
N LYS A 204 -1.29 -15.33 17.69
CA LYS A 204 -0.87 -14.19 18.51
C LYS A 204 -1.65 -12.92 18.15
N LEU A 205 -1.85 -12.64 16.86
CA LEU A 205 -2.67 -11.52 16.43
C LEU A 205 -4.13 -11.67 16.92
N THR A 206 -4.70 -12.88 16.83
CA THR A 206 -6.06 -13.17 17.31
C THR A 206 -6.20 -12.93 18.81
N GLU A 207 -5.18 -13.29 19.60
CA GLU A 207 -5.12 -12.97 21.03
C GLU A 207 -5.09 -11.44 21.26
N MET A 208 -4.22 -10.73 20.54
CA MET A 208 -4.10 -9.26 20.66
C MET A 208 -5.41 -8.53 20.31
N LEU A 209 -6.21 -9.07 19.39
CA LEU A 209 -7.50 -8.54 18.97
C LEU A 209 -8.62 -8.71 20.01
N LYS A 210 -8.43 -9.50 21.08
CA LYS A 210 -9.46 -9.63 22.15
C LYS A 210 -9.59 -8.36 22.98
N ASP A 211 -8.51 -7.60 23.13
CA ASP A 211 -8.44 -6.43 24.01
C ASP A 211 -8.63 -5.09 23.28
N VAL A 212 -8.86 -5.11 21.96
CA VAL A 212 -9.06 -3.88 21.18
C VAL A 212 -10.51 -3.41 21.26
N ASN A 213 -10.72 -2.10 21.11
CA ASN A 213 -12.06 -1.54 21.09
C ASN A 213 -12.86 -1.93 19.83
N ASN A 214 -14.17 -1.69 19.84
CA ASN A 214 -15.08 -2.07 18.75
C ASN A 214 -14.70 -1.46 17.39
N ASP A 215 -14.15 -0.25 17.35
CA ASP A 215 -13.74 0.39 16.09
C ASP A 215 -12.56 -0.36 15.47
N LYS A 216 -11.53 -0.68 16.26
CA LYS A 216 -10.39 -1.47 15.80
C LYS A 216 -10.80 -2.91 15.45
N LYS A 217 -11.74 -3.49 16.19
CA LYS A 217 -12.30 -4.82 15.88
C LYS A 217 -13.03 -4.83 14.53
N ASN A 218 -13.84 -3.81 14.25
CA ASN A 218 -14.47 -3.65 12.93
C ASN A 218 -13.47 -3.53 11.79
N LEU A 219 -12.33 -2.84 11.99
CA LEU A 219 -11.26 -2.84 10.99
C LEU A 219 -10.65 -4.22 10.80
N ALA A 220 -10.36 -4.93 11.89
CA ALA A 220 -9.84 -6.30 11.83
C ALA A 220 -10.80 -7.24 11.09
N ASP A 221 -12.11 -7.13 11.32
CA ASP A 221 -13.12 -7.97 10.66
C ASP A 221 -13.24 -7.65 9.16
N ASN A 222 -13.23 -6.36 8.79
CA ASN A 222 -13.37 -5.93 7.41
C ASN A 222 -12.16 -6.30 6.52
N TYR A 223 -10.95 -6.34 7.08
CA TYR A 223 -9.72 -6.48 6.31
C TYR A 223 -8.90 -7.73 6.67
N GLY A 224 -9.15 -8.37 7.81
CA GLY A 224 -8.33 -9.47 8.31
C GLY A 224 -8.35 -10.71 7.42
N ALA A 225 -9.48 -11.01 6.77
CA ALA A 225 -9.56 -12.09 5.78
C ALA A 225 -8.74 -11.78 4.52
N PHE A 226 -8.75 -10.52 4.06
CA PHE A 226 -7.92 -10.07 2.94
C PHE A 226 -6.43 -10.15 3.29
N CYS A 227 -6.03 -9.59 4.43
CA CYS A 227 -4.63 -9.63 4.87
C CYS A 227 -4.12 -11.05 5.09
N ARG A 228 -4.95 -11.97 5.60
CA ARG A 228 -4.61 -13.39 5.64
C ARG A 228 -4.29 -13.94 4.27
N LYS A 229 -5.14 -13.71 3.25
CA LYS A 229 -4.85 -14.15 1.87
C LYS A 229 -3.55 -13.58 1.31
N ILE A 230 -3.23 -12.33 1.66
CA ILE A 230 -1.99 -11.65 1.21
C ILE A 230 -0.74 -12.26 1.88
N PHE A 231 -0.78 -12.54 3.18
CA PHE A 231 0.36 -13.17 3.87
C PHE A 231 0.46 -14.67 3.60
N ASP A 232 -0.67 -15.35 3.43
CA ASP A 232 -0.77 -16.75 3.03
C ASP A 232 -0.44 -16.98 1.56
N ALA A 233 -0.08 -15.93 0.80
CA ALA A 233 0.43 -16.06 -0.57
C ALA A 233 1.68 -16.97 -0.70
N LYS A 234 2.24 -17.43 0.44
CA LYS A 234 3.10 -18.62 0.54
C LYS A 234 2.45 -19.95 0.02
N LEU A 235 1.16 -20.03 -0.29
CA LEU A 235 0.51 -21.29 -0.70
C LEU A 235 0.13 -21.44 -2.19
N ARG A 236 0.33 -20.44 -3.06
CA ARG A 236 0.12 -20.63 -4.53
C ARG A 236 1.12 -19.98 -5.47
N GLN A 237 2.06 -19.17 -4.98
CA GLN A 237 3.41 -19.42 -5.45
C GLN A 237 3.83 -20.64 -4.67
N ARG A 238 3.61 -21.81 -5.26
CA ARG A 238 4.57 -22.87 -5.07
C ARG A 238 5.90 -22.13 -5.22
N ARG A 239 6.60 -21.97 -4.10
CA ARG A 239 7.96 -22.45 -4.10
C ARG A 239 7.85 -23.87 -4.70
N GLU A 240 7.82 -23.95 -6.02
CA GLU A 240 9.00 -24.48 -6.64
C GLU A 240 10.14 -23.56 -6.14
N HIS A 241 10.54 -23.74 -4.86
CA HIS A 241 11.83 -24.31 -4.57
C HIS A 241 11.83 -25.44 -5.55
N PRO A 242 12.36 -25.20 -6.75
CA PRO A 242 12.45 -26.28 -7.67
C PRO A 242 13.17 -27.33 -6.85
N ASP A 243 12.65 -28.55 -6.85
CA ASP A 243 13.04 -29.57 -5.88
C ASP A 243 14.57 -29.82 -5.86
N SER A 244 15.31 -29.13 -6.74
CA SER A 244 16.65 -28.58 -6.51
C SER A 244 16.83 -27.18 -7.15
N LEU A 245 17.82 -26.40 -6.67
CA LEU A 245 18.38 -25.19 -7.32
C LEU A 245 18.48 -25.33 -8.86
N GLU A 246 18.78 -26.54 -9.32
CA GLU A 246 18.81 -27.00 -10.73
C GLU A 246 17.60 -26.58 -11.56
N LYS A 247 16.37 -26.75 -11.05
CA LYS A 247 15.15 -26.50 -11.83
C LYS A 247 14.75 -25.01 -11.79
N TYR A 248 15.31 -24.21 -10.88
CA TYR A 248 15.20 -22.74 -10.88
C TYR A 248 16.09 -22.18 -11.98
N PHE A 249 17.36 -22.61 -11.97
CA PHE A 249 18.31 -22.31 -13.02
C PHE A 249 17.78 -22.77 -14.38
N SER A 250 17.17 -23.96 -14.47
CA SER A 250 16.61 -24.46 -15.73
C SER A 250 15.56 -23.51 -16.33
N LYS A 251 14.61 -23.01 -15.51
CA LYS A 251 13.58 -22.05 -15.95
C LYS A 251 14.17 -20.68 -16.28
N LEU A 252 15.12 -20.19 -15.47
CA LEU A 252 15.79 -18.91 -15.70
C LEU A 252 16.58 -18.92 -17.02
N LEU A 253 17.09 -20.09 -17.40
CA LEU A 253 17.94 -20.29 -18.55
C LEU A 253 17.19 -20.89 -19.76
N ASP A 254 15.85 -20.83 -19.80
CA ASP A 254 15.04 -21.37 -20.91
C ASP A 254 15.29 -20.72 -22.28
N TRP A 255 15.94 -19.56 -22.30
CA TRP A 255 16.41 -18.91 -23.52
C TRP A 255 17.67 -19.56 -24.12
N MET A 256 18.35 -20.42 -23.37
CA MET A 256 19.57 -21.10 -23.81
C MET A 256 19.25 -22.36 -24.60
N SER A 257 20.09 -22.69 -25.58
CA SER A 257 19.99 -23.94 -26.33
C SER A 257 20.27 -25.16 -25.44
N LYS A 258 19.86 -26.35 -25.90
CA LYS A 258 20.17 -27.60 -25.18
C LYS A 258 21.68 -27.82 -25.04
N GLU A 259 22.45 -27.46 -26.06
CA GLU A 259 23.92 -27.56 -26.07
C GLU A 259 24.54 -26.63 -25.03
N GLN A 260 24.12 -25.36 -24.99
CA GLN A 260 24.61 -24.40 -24.00
C GLN A 260 24.26 -24.83 -22.56
N LYS A 261 23.03 -25.35 -22.34
CA LYS A 261 22.64 -25.89 -21.03
C LYS A 261 23.49 -27.09 -20.60
N GLU A 262 23.92 -27.93 -21.54
CA GLU A 262 24.78 -29.09 -21.25
C GLU A 262 26.22 -28.66 -20.94
N GLU A 263 26.76 -27.68 -21.67
CA GLU A 263 28.06 -27.07 -21.37
C GLU A 263 28.09 -26.51 -19.93
N LEU A 264 27.04 -25.80 -19.51
CA LEU A 264 26.94 -25.32 -18.13
C LEU A 264 26.92 -26.45 -17.08
N LYS A 265 26.31 -27.60 -17.36
CA LYS A 265 26.32 -28.74 -16.43
C LYS A 265 27.72 -29.34 -16.29
N GLN A 266 28.46 -29.45 -17.41
CA GLN A 266 29.85 -29.92 -17.39
C GLN A 266 30.74 -28.97 -16.57
N LEU A 267 30.56 -27.66 -16.74
CA LEU A 267 31.27 -26.65 -15.95
C LEU A 267 30.90 -26.70 -14.45
N LYS A 268 29.63 -26.93 -14.12
CA LYS A 268 29.16 -27.06 -12.72
C LYS A 268 29.79 -28.29 -12.03
N ALA A 269 29.94 -29.40 -12.75
CA ALA A 269 30.59 -30.60 -12.23
C ALA A 269 32.08 -30.37 -11.90
N ALA A 270 32.72 -29.38 -12.52
CA ALA A 270 34.09 -28.93 -12.22
C ALA A 270 34.18 -27.93 -11.04
N ALA A 271 33.09 -27.76 -10.26
CA ALA A 271 33.02 -27.13 -8.94
C ALA A 271 33.25 -25.60 -8.82
N ASN A 272 33.26 -24.81 -9.91
CA ASN A 272 33.39 -23.35 -9.78
C ASN A 272 32.14 -22.60 -10.28
N LEU A 273 31.27 -22.20 -9.33
CA LEU A 273 30.05 -21.41 -9.60
C LEU A 273 30.32 -20.10 -10.35
N ASN A 274 31.48 -19.46 -10.13
CA ASN A 274 31.84 -18.22 -10.82
C ASN A 274 32.12 -18.45 -12.32
N ILE A 275 32.63 -19.62 -12.69
CA ILE A 275 32.84 -19.99 -14.10
C ILE A 275 31.48 -20.17 -14.79
N VAL A 276 30.55 -20.87 -14.14
CA VAL A 276 29.18 -21.04 -14.65
C VAL A 276 28.50 -19.68 -14.84
N GLN A 277 28.60 -18.78 -13.86
CA GLN A 277 28.06 -17.41 -13.96
C GLN A 277 28.67 -16.63 -15.13
N SER A 278 30.00 -16.68 -15.27
CA SER A 278 30.71 -15.99 -16.35
C SER A 278 30.26 -16.51 -17.72
N LYS A 279 30.10 -17.82 -17.86
CA LYS A 279 29.61 -18.45 -19.10
C LYS A 279 28.15 -18.08 -19.41
N ILE A 280 27.28 -17.98 -18.40
CA ILE A 280 25.90 -17.48 -18.60
C ILE A 280 25.92 -16.05 -19.15
N ILE A 281 26.80 -15.19 -18.66
CA ILE A 281 26.93 -13.81 -19.16
C ILE A 281 27.53 -13.76 -20.57
N GLU A 282 28.45 -14.66 -20.91
CA GLU A 282 28.97 -14.82 -22.27
C GLU A 282 27.84 -15.18 -23.25
N PHE A 283 27.09 -16.25 -22.97
CA PHE A 283 25.92 -16.63 -23.79
C PHE A 283 24.87 -15.54 -23.86
N PHE A 284 24.68 -14.79 -22.77
CA PHE A 284 23.78 -13.66 -22.77
C PHE A 284 24.27 -12.58 -23.74
N ASN A 285 25.57 -12.26 -23.76
CA ASN A 285 26.15 -11.26 -24.65
C ASN A 285 26.11 -11.68 -26.13
N GLU A 286 26.23 -12.98 -26.41
CA GLU A 286 26.11 -13.55 -27.76
C GLU A 286 24.66 -13.59 -28.27
N ALA A 287 23.69 -13.69 -27.36
CA ALA A 287 22.28 -13.70 -27.73
C ALA A 287 21.91 -12.40 -28.48
N SER A 288 21.08 -12.55 -29.52
CA SER A 288 20.59 -11.44 -30.32
C SER A 288 19.09 -11.60 -30.59
N GLY A 289 18.46 -10.52 -31.07
CA GLY A 289 17.04 -10.51 -31.39
C GLY A 289 16.13 -10.91 -30.22
N GLU A 290 15.14 -11.76 -30.49
CA GLU A 290 14.14 -12.20 -29.51
C GLU A 290 14.75 -12.99 -28.35
N ILE A 291 15.81 -13.79 -28.61
CA ILE A 291 16.49 -14.56 -27.58
C ILE A 291 17.13 -13.61 -26.56
N LYS A 292 17.71 -12.50 -27.00
CA LYS A 292 18.28 -11.47 -26.11
C LYS A 292 17.20 -10.80 -25.26
N GLU A 293 16.02 -10.50 -25.81
CA GLU A 293 14.91 -9.94 -25.02
C GLU A 293 14.42 -10.92 -23.95
N LEU A 294 14.27 -12.21 -24.30
CA LEU A 294 13.90 -13.27 -23.35
C LEU A 294 14.97 -13.43 -22.26
N ALA A 295 16.24 -13.49 -22.66
CA ALA A 295 17.37 -13.62 -21.75
C ALA A 295 17.45 -12.45 -20.77
N THR A 296 17.27 -11.21 -21.26
CA THR A 296 17.23 -10.02 -20.41
C THR A 296 16.13 -10.13 -19.36
N LYS A 297 14.89 -10.46 -19.76
CA LYS A 297 13.77 -10.59 -18.81
C LYS A 297 14.02 -11.69 -17.79
N SER A 298 14.44 -12.87 -18.23
CA SER A 298 14.69 -14.00 -17.35
C SER A 298 15.81 -13.67 -16.37
N LEU A 299 16.96 -13.20 -16.83
CA LEU A 299 18.08 -12.89 -15.94
C LEU A 299 17.79 -11.70 -15.00
N GLN A 300 17.03 -10.70 -15.44
CA GLN A 300 16.54 -9.62 -14.58
C GLN A 300 15.69 -10.17 -13.42
N GLN A 301 14.79 -11.12 -13.70
CA GLN A 301 13.99 -11.78 -12.68
C GLN A 301 14.88 -12.55 -11.69
N GLY A 302 15.93 -13.20 -12.18
CA GLY A 302 16.93 -13.88 -11.34
C GLY A 302 17.61 -12.93 -10.35
N CYS A 303 18.04 -11.77 -10.83
CA CYS A 303 18.62 -10.72 -10.00
C CYS A 303 17.64 -10.18 -8.95
N LEU A 304 16.37 -9.96 -9.31
CA LEU A 304 15.37 -9.50 -8.35
C LEU A 304 15.08 -10.53 -7.27
N ALA A 305 15.01 -11.82 -7.63
CA ALA A 305 14.83 -12.88 -6.64
C ALA A 305 16.01 -12.92 -5.66
N LEU A 306 17.25 -12.85 -6.17
CA LEU A 306 18.45 -12.81 -5.35
C LEU A 306 18.47 -11.60 -4.41
N ILE A 307 18.16 -10.40 -4.92
CA ILE A 307 18.08 -9.17 -4.11
C ILE A 307 16.97 -9.28 -3.07
N GLY A 308 15.82 -9.86 -3.41
CA GLY A 308 14.70 -10.05 -2.49
C GLY A 308 15.05 -10.99 -1.35
N ASP A 309 15.76 -12.08 -1.64
CA ASP A 309 16.22 -13.03 -0.64
C ASP A 309 17.31 -12.46 0.28
N LEU A 310 18.19 -11.60 -0.24
CA LEU A 310 19.36 -11.09 0.50
C LEU A 310 19.15 -9.73 1.18
N ALA A 311 18.54 -8.77 0.50
CA ALA A 311 18.36 -7.39 0.99
C ALA A 311 16.90 -7.06 1.32
N GLY A 312 16.01 -8.04 1.15
CA GLY A 312 14.58 -7.88 1.35
C GLY A 312 13.87 -7.21 0.18
N ASN A 313 12.58 -7.52 0.07
CA ASN A 313 11.76 -7.09 -1.06
C ASN A 313 11.58 -5.57 -1.19
N LYS A 314 11.85 -4.77 -0.15
CA LYS A 314 11.85 -3.30 -0.27
C LYS A 314 12.84 -2.83 -1.34
N LYS A 315 14.04 -3.44 -1.40
CA LYS A 315 15.05 -3.11 -2.40
C LYS A 315 14.68 -3.57 -3.80
N VAL A 316 13.95 -4.68 -3.92
CA VAL A 316 13.35 -5.14 -5.19
C VAL A 316 12.36 -4.09 -5.72
N ILE A 317 11.47 -3.59 -4.88
CA ILE A 317 10.48 -2.56 -5.27
C ILE A 317 11.18 -1.28 -5.73
N GLU A 318 12.17 -0.79 -4.96
CA GLU A 318 12.94 0.41 -5.34
C GLU A 318 13.59 0.23 -6.73
N LEU A 319 14.20 -0.92 -7.01
CA LEU A 319 14.88 -1.18 -8.29
C LEU A 319 13.89 -1.33 -9.47
N VAL A 320 12.76 -2.00 -9.28
CA VAL A 320 11.74 -2.13 -10.34
C VAL A 320 11.07 -0.78 -10.62
N ALA A 321 10.77 0.01 -9.58
CA ALA A 321 10.22 1.35 -9.76
C ALA A 321 11.17 2.27 -10.52
N MET A 322 12.48 2.17 -10.24
CA MET A 322 13.50 2.87 -11.03
C MET A 322 13.47 2.41 -12.49
N LYS A 323 13.46 1.11 -12.77
CA LYS A 323 13.44 0.57 -14.14
C LYS A 323 12.20 0.97 -14.95
N ASP A 324 11.03 1.03 -14.30
CA ASP A 324 9.79 1.47 -14.92
C ASP A 324 9.76 3.00 -15.12
N SER A 325 10.64 3.73 -14.43
CA SER A 325 10.92 5.14 -14.66
C SER A 325 12.01 5.30 -15.72
N ASP A 326 12.03 6.42 -16.44
CA ASP A 326 13.00 6.68 -17.54
C ASP A 326 14.38 7.13 -16.97
N VAL A 327 14.88 6.41 -15.97
CA VAL A 327 16.19 6.63 -15.32
C VAL A 327 17.33 6.15 -16.20
N THR A 328 18.54 6.71 -15.99
CA THR A 328 19.69 6.32 -16.81
C THR A 328 20.20 4.94 -16.45
N ARG A 329 20.95 4.35 -17.37
CA ARG A 329 21.67 3.09 -17.15
C ARG A 329 22.56 3.18 -15.91
N GLU A 330 23.31 4.26 -15.79
CA GLU A 330 24.26 4.46 -14.70
C GLU A 330 23.53 4.53 -13.35
N GLU A 331 22.34 5.12 -13.29
CA GLU A 331 21.53 5.19 -12.07
C GLU A 331 21.05 3.80 -11.61
N LEU A 332 20.63 2.93 -12.54
CA LEU A 332 20.26 1.55 -12.22
C LEU A 332 21.47 0.73 -11.77
N GLU A 333 22.60 0.85 -12.47
CA GLU A 333 23.83 0.16 -12.08
C GLU A 333 24.30 0.62 -10.70
N GLN A 334 24.28 1.93 -10.43
CA GLN A 334 24.64 2.48 -9.12
C GLN A 334 23.72 1.93 -8.03
N LYS A 335 22.40 1.92 -8.26
CA LYS A 335 21.44 1.40 -7.30
C LYS A 335 21.69 -0.08 -6.95
N ILE A 336 22.01 -0.90 -7.97
CA ILE A 336 22.38 -2.30 -7.76
C ILE A 336 23.67 -2.37 -6.94
N GLY A 337 24.66 -1.54 -7.25
CA GLY A 337 25.90 -1.44 -6.46
C GLY A 337 25.64 -1.15 -4.99
N ASP A 338 24.83 -0.13 -4.70
CA ASP A 338 24.49 0.26 -3.32
C ASP A 338 23.76 -0.87 -2.57
N ILE A 339 22.90 -1.62 -3.25
CA ILE A 339 22.21 -2.78 -2.66
C ILE A 339 23.24 -3.87 -2.28
N PHE A 340 24.14 -4.23 -3.20
CA PHE A 340 25.15 -5.27 -2.95
C PHE A 340 26.21 -4.84 -1.96
N GLU A 341 26.57 -3.56 -1.87
CA GLU A 341 27.46 -3.04 -0.84
C GLU A 341 26.85 -3.21 0.56
N ASN A 342 25.55 -2.93 0.70
CA ASN A 342 24.83 -3.16 1.97
C ASN A 342 24.74 -4.66 2.30
N ILE A 343 24.44 -5.52 1.33
CA ILE A 343 24.48 -6.98 1.51
C ILE A 343 25.88 -7.42 1.97
N SER A 344 26.95 -6.87 1.38
CA SER A 344 28.32 -7.22 1.75
C SER A 344 28.67 -6.82 3.18
N LYS A 345 28.09 -5.73 3.70
CA LYS A 345 28.27 -5.32 5.10
C LYS A 345 27.62 -6.32 6.06
N GLU A 346 26.46 -6.88 5.70
CA GLU A 346 25.72 -7.86 6.51
C GLU A 346 26.25 -9.30 6.35
N HIS A 347 26.74 -9.66 5.16
CA HIS A 347 27.14 -11.02 4.78
C HIS A 347 28.54 -11.06 4.16
N GLN A 348 29.55 -10.70 4.95
CA GLN A 348 30.95 -10.76 4.53
C GLN A 348 31.33 -12.16 4.00
N ASN A 349 32.05 -12.20 2.88
CA ASN A 349 32.51 -13.43 2.19
C ASN A 349 31.41 -14.34 1.64
N SER A 350 30.18 -13.87 1.48
CA SER A 350 29.13 -14.67 0.84
C SER A 350 29.39 -14.83 -0.67
N PRO A 351 29.34 -16.05 -1.24
CA PRO A 351 29.49 -16.28 -2.68
C PRO A 351 28.49 -15.49 -3.54
N VAL A 352 27.40 -15.02 -2.93
CA VAL A 352 26.36 -14.23 -3.61
C VAL A 352 26.85 -12.85 -4.05
N LEU A 353 27.95 -12.34 -3.49
CA LEU A 353 28.53 -11.05 -3.91
C LEU A 353 29.06 -11.11 -5.35
N GLY A 354 29.37 -12.30 -5.87
CA GLY A 354 29.76 -12.50 -7.27
C GLY A 354 28.69 -12.12 -8.29
N TYR A 355 27.41 -12.03 -7.88
CA TYR A 355 26.30 -11.69 -8.78
C TYR A 355 26.08 -10.19 -8.99
N GLU A 356 26.77 -9.31 -8.25
CA GLU A 356 26.63 -7.86 -8.41
C GLU A 356 26.94 -7.42 -9.85
N LYS A 357 28.11 -7.82 -10.37
CA LYS A 357 28.57 -7.47 -11.71
C LYS A 357 27.62 -8.00 -12.79
N PRO A 358 27.25 -9.30 -12.80
CA PRO A 358 26.20 -9.82 -13.66
C PRO A 358 24.92 -8.98 -13.65
N CYS A 359 24.38 -8.66 -12.46
CA CYS A 359 23.14 -7.92 -12.35
C CYS A 359 23.25 -6.50 -12.90
N LYS A 360 24.37 -5.81 -12.67
CA LYS A 360 24.65 -4.50 -13.29
C LYS A 360 24.63 -4.60 -14.83
N ILE A 361 25.33 -5.59 -15.40
CA ILE A 361 25.36 -5.82 -16.86
C ILE A 361 23.95 -6.04 -17.42
N ILE A 362 23.18 -6.93 -16.79
CA ILE A 362 21.83 -7.31 -17.25
C ILE A 362 20.86 -6.12 -17.21
N TYR A 363 20.92 -5.29 -16.16
CA TYR A 363 20.07 -4.10 -16.05
C TYR A 363 20.56 -2.94 -16.93
N GLY A 364 21.86 -2.86 -17.21
CA GLY A 364 22.42 -1.80 -18.05
C GLY A 364 22.14 -1.93 -19.55
N ILE A 365 21.75 -3.11 -20.04
CA ILE A 365 21.53 -3.35 -21.49
C ILE A 365 20.10 -2.97 -21.95
N GLY A 366 19.17 -2.69 -21.03
CA GLY A 366 17.72 -2.68 -21.31
C GLY A 366 17.02 -1.36 -21.69
N SER A 367 17.67 -0.19 -21.67
CA SER A 367 16.97 1.11 -21.86
C SER A 367 16.99 1.71 -23.27
N THR A 368 17.54 1.03 -24.28
CA THR A 368 17.62 1.56 -25.66
C THR A 368 16.32 1.39 -26.48
N ARG A 369 15.14 1.62 -25.89
CA ARG A 369 13.91 1.79 -26.70
C ARG A 369 13.75 3.25 -27.12
N LYS A 370 14.26 3.53 -28.34
CA LYS A 370 14.08 4.72 -29.21
C LYS A 370 14.88 5.98 -28.87
N ARG A 371 16.11 6.06 -29.41
CA ARG A 371 16.51 7.27 -30.16
C ARG A 371 16.68 6.90 -31.63
N ARG A 372 15.62 7.09 -32.42
CA ARG A 372 15.76 7.28 -33.87
C ARG A 372 16.43 8.63 -34.10
N HIS A 373 17.75 8.64 -34.12
CA HIS A 373 18.52 9.49 -35.02
C HIS A 373 19.70 8.64 -35.49
N LEU A 374 19.50 7.97 -36.63
CA LEU A 374 20.60 7.50 -37.45
C LEU A 374 21.40 8.75 -37.83
N ASN A 375 22.59 8.90 -37.25
CA ASN A 375 23.57 9.86 -37.73
C ASN A 375 24.59 9.08 -38.56
N GLU A 376 24.76 9.47 -39.82
CA GLU A 376 25.55 8.76 -40.86
C GLU A 376 27.02 8.53 -40.47
N ASN A 377 27.52 9.21 -39.44
CA ASN A 377 28.90 9.07 -38.96
C ASN A 377 29.15 7.80 -38.12
N ASN A 378 28.12 7.09 -37.63
CA ASN A 378 28.31 5.86 -36.85
C ASN A 378 28.37 4.57 -37.69
N LEU A 379 27.87 4.58 -38.93
CA LEU A 379 28.06 3.43 -39.84
C LEU A 379 29.50 3.34 -40.33
N ASN A 380 30.18 4.46 -40.58
CA ASN A 380 31.56 4.46 -41.06
C ASN A 380 32.58 4.01 -39.99
N ASN A 381 32.28 4.17 -38.70
CA ASN A 381 33.12 3.64 -37.62
C ASN A 381 32.92 2.13 -37.39
N ILE A 382 31.71 1.61 -37.57
CA ILE A 382 31.44 0.16 -37.49
C ILE A 382 31.98 -0.57 -38.74
N ILE A 383 31.93 0.06 -39.91
CA ILE A 383 32.53 -0.48 -41.15
C ILE A 383 34.08 -0.41 -41.11
N ARG A 384 34.68 0.56 -40.39
CA ARG A 384 36.14 0.61 -40.16
C ARG A 384 36.62 -0.42 -39.14
N SER A 385 35.86 -0.67 -38.08
CA SER A 385 36.24 -1.64 -37.04
C SER A 385 36.03 -3.10 -37.45
N ASN A 386 35.16 -3.37 -38.42
CA ASN A 386 34.92 -4.71 -38.97
C ASN A 386 35.70 -5.03 -40.26
N LYS A 387 36.68 -4.20 -40.62
CA LYS A 387 37.58 -4.42 -41.77
C LYS A 387 38.92 -5.08 -41.42
N VAL A 388 39.08 -5.60 -40.20
CA VAL A 388 40.33 -6.23 -39.72
C VAL A 388 40.28 -7.77 -39.75
N TRP A 389 39.16 -8.39 -40.17
CA TRP A 389 39.02 -9.86 -40.10
C TRP A 389 38.63 -10.56 -41.41
N LEU A 390 38.72 -9.88 -42.57
CA LEU A 390 38.47 -10.49 -43.88
C LEU A 390 39.49 -10.01 -44.95
N SER A 391 40.53 -10.85 -45.14
CA SER A 391 41.40 -11.07 -46.33
C SER A 391 42.61 -10.14 -46.58
N PRO A 392 43.66 -10.59 -47.30
CA PRO A 392 44.38 -11.89 -47.23
C PRO A 392 45.93 -11.71 -47.22
N ASP A 393 46.64 -12.50 -46.42
CA ASP A 393 48.00 -13.02 -46.65
C ASP A 393 48.24 -14.24 -45.75
#